data_AF-A0A819V2G2-F1
#
_entry.id   AF-A0A819V2G2-F1
#
_cell.length_a   1.000
_cell.length_b   1.000
_cell.length_c   1.000
_cell.angle_alpha   90.00
_cell.angle_beta   90.00
_cell.angle_gamma   90.00
#
_symmetry.space_group_name_H-M   'P 1'
#
loop_
_entity.id
_entity.type
_entity.pdbx_description
1 polymer ?
#
loop_
_entity_poly.entity_id
_entity_poly.type
_entity_poly.pdbx_seq_one_letter_code
_entity_poly.pdbx_strand_id
1 'polypeptide(L)'
;AYQIDSEHGLSNDPIGADRYRLDIDLGKITFVHHHLMSMEYVLAMRMKQMYECYTVRRQQLIVQQLSEKIKALKSAESNCRTLYEQNKYADSPEPKEFYDRLVNYQNELRQARNQRCNEMKLDRDLLKHLLDVWKEIKDIRRANGYTTTSVKLIIKQISGKKTKHYEQIQQQIEEEIEDEITLADEQYQREKEAHTKIVRNRKLQETRKKEAKKRLDKKRAAALTSDNIDGDYDQNDITIINEEDIYVPEKPEPRKRDEIRTTILTKYQSAIRPPDSQQTLNENDFQSDFPATKSKLKPIDNFDYC
;
A
#
# COMPACT_ATOMS: atom_id res chain seq x y z
N ALA A 1 -60.42 -21.15 5.79
CA ALA A 1 -61.47 -20.20 6.20
C ALA A 1 -60.96 -19.44 7.42
N TYR A 2 -60.41 -18.25 7.21
CA TYR A 2 -60.32 -17.20 8.21
C TYR A 2 -60.62 -15.91 7.46
N GLN A 3 -61.80 -15.40 7.75
CA GLN A 3 -62.36 -14.16 7.23
C GLN A 3 -61.94 -13.07 8.20
N ILE A 4 -61.27 -12.04 7.70
CA ILE A 4 -61.04 -10.80 8.43
C ILE A 4 -61.64 -9.70 7.58
N ASP A 5 -62.70 -9.11 8.12
CA ASP A 5 -63.56 -8.16 7.48
C ASP A 5 -62.81 -6.87 7.14
N SER A 6 -63.00 -6.43 5.91
CA SER A 6 -62.58 -5.13 5.41
C SER A 6 -63.75 -4.17 5.62
N GLU A 7 -63.68 -3.30 6.62
CA GLU A 7 -64.52 -2.10 6.66
C GLU A 7 -63.74 -0.83 6.97
N HIS A 8 -64.10 0.19 6.20
CA HIS A 8 -63.46 1.47 6.01
C HIS A 8 -63.64 2.42 7.21
N GLY A 9 -62.56 3.12 7.58
CA GLY A 9 -62.60 4.37 8.34
C GLY A 9 -62.04 5.53 7.53
N LEU A 10 -62.83 6.06 6.59
CA LEU A 10 -62.57 7.35 5.95
C LEU A 10 -62.88 8.46 6.97
N SER A 11 -61.88 8.88 7.75
CA SER A 11 -61.92 10.15 8.49
C SER A 11 -61.28 11.24 7.62
N ASN A 12 -62.12 12.12 7.10
CA ASN A 12 -61.73 13.37 6.46
C ASN A 12 -61.15 14.32 7.52
N ASP A 13 -59.83 14.54 7.49
CA ASP A 13 -59.20 15.76 8.01
C ASP A 13 -58.41 16.44 6.89
N PRO A 14 -58.60 17.75 6.64
CA PRO A 14 -57.94 18.49 5.58
C PRO A 14 -56.62 19.12 6.04
N ILE A 15 -55.62 19.06 5.16
CA ILE A 15 -54.46 19.97 5.06
C ILE A 15 -53.37 19.82 6.16
N GLY A 16 -52.17 19.39 5.74
CA GLY A 16 -50.95 20.05 6.23
C GLY A 16 -49.90 19.26 7.01
N ALA A 17 -49.81 17.94 6.89
CA ALA A 17 -48.57 17.25 7.27
C ALA A 17 -48.30 16.12 6.30
N ASP A 18 -47.24 16.26 5.50
CA ASP A 18 -46.57 15.15 4.85
C ASP A 18 -46.22 14.12 5.92
N ARG A 19 -47.11 13.15 6.13
CA ARG A 19 -46.89 12.01 6.99
C ARG A 19 -45.99 11.06 6.22
N TYR A 20 -44.69 11.34 6.24
CA TYR A 20 -43.68 10.40 5.79
C TYR A 20 -43.78 9.14 6.63
N ARG A 21 -44.43 8.11 6.08
CA ARG A 21 -44.56 6.80 6.70
C ARG A 21 -43.47 5.89 6.14
N LEU A 22 -42.62 5.39 7.03
CA LEU A 22 -41.61 4.40 6.73
C LEU A 22 -42.07 3.06 7.29
N ASP A 23 -42.57 2.19 6.41
CA ASP A 23 -42.84 0.79 6.77
C ASP A 23 -41.53 -0.01 6.60
N ILE A 24 -41.05 -0.65 7.67
CA ILE A 24 -39.82 -1.46 7.68
C ILE A 24 -40.19 -2.91 7.93
N ASP A 25 -40.02 -3.76 6.91
CA ASP A 25 -40.16 -5.21 7.05
C ASP A 25 -38.82 -5.83 7.47
N LEU A 26 -38.76 -6.29 8.73
CA LEU A 26 -37.57 -6.93 9.28
C LEU A 26 -37.61 -8.44 9.04
N GLY A 27 -36.81 -8.94 8.10
CA GLY A 27 -36.74 -10.37 7.80
C GLY A 27 -35.94 -11.19 8.84
N LYS A 28 -34.80 -10.69 9.32
CA LYS A 28 -33.94 -11.40 10.28
C LYS A 28 -33.09 -10.45 11.10
N ILE A 29 -33.07 -10.65 12.41
CA ILE A 29 -32.16 -9.95 13.34
C ILE A 29 -31.12 -10.97 13.83
N THR A 30 -29.83 -10.62 13.72
CA THR A 30 -28.72 -11.43 14.23
C THR A 30 -27.85 -10.60 15.16
N PHE A 31 -27.70 -11.05 16.41
CA PHE A 31 -26.85 -10.40 17.39
C PHE A 31 -25.39 -10.83 17.21
N VAL A 32 -24.48 -9.86 17.12
CA VAL A 32 -23.03 -10.12 17.03
C VAL A 32 -22.44 -10.41 18.42
N HIS A 33 -22.93 -9.70 19.43
CA HIS A 33 -22.58 -9.90 20.83
C HIS A 33 -23.82 -9.68 21.70
N HIS A 34 -24.01 -10.53 22.71
CA HIS A 34 -25.15 -10.48 23.63
C HIS A 34 -24.72 -11.15 24.93
N HIS A 35 -25.05 -10.56 26.08
CA HIS A 35 -24.56 -10.99 27.38
C HIS A 35 -24.99 -12.41 27.80
N LEU A 36 -26.08 -12.93 27.23
CA LEU A 36 -26.51 -14.32 27.41
C LEU A 36 -25.85 -15.33 26.46
N MET A 37 -25.05 -14.87 25.48
CA MET A 37 -24.33 -15.79 24.60
C MET A 37 -23.06 -16.28 25.27
N SER A 38 -22.79 -17.58 25.14
CA SER A 38 -21.51 -18.13 25.60
C SER A 38 -20.35 -17.52 24.81
N MET A 39 -19.19 -17.41 25.45
CA MET A 39 -17.96 -16.95 24.79
C MET A 39 -17.65 -17.79 23.54
N GLU A 40 -17.89 -19.10 23.60
CA GLU A 40 -17.75 -19.99 22.43
C GLU A 40 -18.66 -19.57 21.27
N TYR A 41 -19.92 -19.21 21.54
CA TYR A 41 -20.85 -18.77 20.50
C TYR A 41 -20.38 -17.47 19.85
N VAL A 42 -19.96 -16.48 20.65
CA VAL A 42 -19.45 -15.19 20.15
C VAL A 42 -18.22 -15.41 19.26
N LEU A 43 -17.26 -16.22 19.70
CA LEU A 43 -16.07 -16.53 18.91
C LEU A 43 -16.40 -17.32 17.64
N ALA A 44 -17.33 -18.28 17.72
CA ALA A 44 -17.79 -19.05 16.56
C ALA A 44 -18.45 -18.15 15.51
N MET A 45 -19.24 -17.15 15.94
CA MET A 45 -19.85 -16.17 15.04
C MET A 45 -18.79 -15.26 14.40
N ARG A 46 -17.82 -14.76 15.18
CA ARG A 46 -16.69 -13.99 14.66
C ARG A 46 -15.87 -14.78 13.64
N MET A 47 -15.61 -16.05 13.92
CA MET A 47 -14.88 -16.93 13.02
C MET A 47 -15.62 -17.13 11.68
N LYS A 48 -16.96 -17.26 11.71
CA LYS A 48 -17.79 -17.32 10.50
C LYS A 48 -17.69 -16.04 9.67
N GLN A 49 -17.80 -14.87 10.30
CA GLN A 49 -17.65 -13.57 9.61
C GLN A 49 -16.28 -13.45 8.95
N MET A 50 -15.21 -13.85 9.64
CA MET A 50 -13.86 -13.84 9.09
C MET A 50 -13.70 -14.80 7.90
N TYR A 51 -14.34 -15.97 7.97
CA TYR A 51 -14.36 -16.91 6.84
C TYR A 51 -15.14 -16.35 5.65
N GLU A 52 -16.28 -15.70 5.87
CA GLU A 52 -17.03 -14.99 4.83
C GLU A 52 -16.17 -13.92 4.17
N CYS A 53 -15.50 -13.07 4.96
CA CYS A 53 -14.52 -12.10 4.46
C CYS A 53 -13.44 -12.78 3.61
N TYR A 54 -12.90 -13.91 4.06
CA TYR A 54 -11.90 -14.67 3.30
C TYR A 54 -12.46 -15.18 1.97
N THR A 55 -13.70 -15.66 1.93
CA THR A 55 -14.32 -16.12 0.69
C THR A 55 -14.52 -14.99 -0.31
N VAL A 56 -14.98 -13.82 0.15
CA VAL A 56 -15.16 -12.63 -0.70
C VAL A 56 -13.81 -12.18 -1.25
N ARG A 57 -12.79 -12.05 -0.39
CA ARG A 57 -11.43 -11.65 -0.82
C ARG A 57 -10.83 -12.62 -1.83
N ARG A 58 -11.05 -13.93 -1.64
CA ARG A 58 -10.61 -14.96 -2.58
C ARG A 58 -11.31 -14.86 -3.93
N GLN A 59 -12.58 -14.42 -3.98
CA GLN A 59 -13.31 -14.22 -5.22
C GLN A 59 -12.90 -12.94 -5.96
N GLN A 60 -12.54 -11.89 -5.23
CA GLN A 60 -12.12 -10.61 -5.81
C GLN A 60 -10.78 -10.70 -6.55
N LEU A 61 -9.90 -11.63 -6.16
CA LEU A 61 -8.60 -11.86 -6.82
C LEU A 61 -7.73 -10.60 -6.94
N ILE A 62 -7.84 -9.67 -5.97
CA ILE A 62 -7.20 -8.34 -6.02
C ILE A 62 -5.68 -8.45 -6.23
N VAL A 63 -5.01 -9.39 -5.56
CA VAL A 63 -3.56 -9.62 -5.72
C VAL A 63 -3.19 -10.00 -7.16
N GLN A 64 -4.05 -10.76 -7.86
CA GLN A 64 -3.84 -11.15 -9.26
C GLN A 64 -4.05 -9.95 -10.19
N GLN A 65 -5.13 -9.20 -10.00
CA GLN A 65 -5.42 -7.98 -10.75
C GLN A 65 -4.29 -6.95 -10.61
N LEU A 66 -3.78 -6.75 -9.39
CA LEU A 66 -2.64 -5.87 -9.14
C LEU A 66 -1.35 -6.39 -9.79
N SER A 67 -1.16 -7.70 -9.84
CA SER A 67 0.00 -8.29 -10.53
C SER A 67 -0.06 -8.09 -12.05
N GLU A 68 -1.25 -8.18 -12.64
CA GLU A 68 -1.48 -7.87 -14.06
C GLU A 68 -1.29 -6.37 -14.34
N LYS A 69 -1.82 -5.50 -13.47
CA LYS A 69 -1.61 -4.05 -13.54
C LYS A 69 -0.11 -3.70 -13.49
N ILE A 70 0.66 -4.31 -12.59
CA ILE A 70 2.11 -4.11 -12.50
C ILE A 70 2.80 -4.50 -13.82
N LYS A 71 2.43 -5.63 -14.43
CA LYS A 71 2.99 -6.05 -15.73
C LYS A 71 2.66 -5.06 -16.85
N ALA A 72 1.42 -4.59 -16.91
CA ALA A 72 1.00 -3.60 -17.90
C ALA A 72 1.74 -2.27 -17.73
N LEU A 73 1.85 -1.79 -16.49
CA LEU A 73 2.61 -0.57 -16.16
C LEU A 73 4.08 -0.68 -16.53
N LYS A 74 4.72 -1.83 -16.32
CA LYS A 74 6.10 -2.07 -16.75
C LYS A 74 6.28 -2.00 -18.26
N SER A 75 5.36 -2.62 -19.00
CA SER A 75 5.40 -2.51 -20.46
C SER A 75 5.23 -1.07 -20.93
N ALA A 76 4.33 -0.31 -20.31
CA ALA A 76 4.13 1.11 -20.60
C ALA A 76 5.35 1.97 -20.23
N GLU A 77 5.98 1.70 -19.08
CA GLU A 77 7.19 2.37 -18.59
C GLU A 77 8.37 2.12 -19.53
N SER A 78 8.62 0.87 -19.92
CA SER A 78 9.68 0.52 -20.87
C SER A 78 9.48 1.20 -22.24
N ASN A 79 8.24 1.23 -22.74
CA ASN A 79 7.93 1.91 -24.00
C ASN A 79 8.17 3.42 -23.89
N CYS A 80 7.74 4.05 -22.79
CA CYS A 80 7.97 5.48 -22.58
C CYS A 80 9.44 5.83 -22.36
N ARG A 81 10.21 4.97 -21.68
CA ARG A 81 11.66 5.10 -21.54
C ARG A 81 12.34 5.07 -22.91
N THR A 82 11.95 4.14 -23.78
CA THR A 82 12.49 4.05 -25.14
C THR A 82 12.19 5.30 -25.96
N LEU A 83 10.95 5.81 -25.89
CA LEU A 83 10.56 7.05 -26.58
C LEU A 83 11.29 8.27 -26.03
N TYR A 84 11.48 8.34 -24.72
CA TYR A 84 12.25 9.40 -24.07
C TYR A 84 13.71 9.39 -24.53
N GLU A 85 14.35 8.22 -24.60
CA GLU A 85 15.74 8.08 -25.06
C GLU A 85 15.91 8.48 -26.53
N GLN A 86 14.96 8.09 -27.40
CA GLN A 86 14.98 8.46 -28.82
C GLN A 86 14.83 9.96 -29.05
N ASN A 87 14.03 10.64 -28.23
CA ASN A 87 13.75 12.06 -28.37
C ASN A 87 14.59 12.94 -27.42
N LYS A 88 15.52 12.36 -26.66
CA LYS A 88 16.26 13.05 -25.58
C LYS A 88 16.97 14.34 -26.01
N TYR A 89 17.42 14.40 -27.27
CA TYR A 89 18.16 15.54 -27.85
C TYR A 89 17.34 16.35 -28.85
N ALA A 90 16.04 16.11 -28.97
CA ALA A 90 15.18 16.93 -29.80
C ALA A 90 14.99 18.31 -29.15
N ASP A 91 15.07 19.38 -29.94
CA ASP A 91 14.84 20.77 -29.49
C ASP A 91 13.33 21.11 -29.32
N SER A 92 12.46 20.09 -29.26
CA SER A 92 11.01 20.25 -29.07
C SER A 92 10.62 20.17 -27.57
N PRO A 93 9.41 20.57 -27.16
CA PRO A 93 8.91 20.37 -25.79
C PRO A 93 8.64 18.91 -25.41
N GLU A 94 8.55 18.02 -26.40
CA GLU A 94 8.17 16.60 -26.26
C GLU A 94 9.07 15.80 -25.29
N PRO A 95 10.40 15.99 -25.19
CA PRO A 95 11.26 15.22 -24.30
C PRO A 95 10.92 15.43 -22.83
N LYS A 96 10.46 16.64 -22.46
CA LYS A 96 10.01 16.93 -21.09
C LYS A 96 8.70 16.21 -20.78
N GLU A 97 7.76 16.20 -21.72
CA GLU A 97 6.48 15.49 -21.56
C GLU A 97 6.66 13.97 -21.42
N PHE A 98 7.54 13.37 -22.24
CA PHE A 98 7.89 11.95 -22.12
C PHE A 98 8.54 11.63 -20.78
N TYR A 99 9.41 12.53 -20.30
CA TYR A 99 10.04 12.39 -19.00
C TYR A 99 9.04 12.47 -17.84
N ASP A 100 8.15 13.47 -17.83
CA ASP A 100 7.12 13.62 -16.80
C ASP A 100 6.21 12.39 -16.76
N ARG A 101 5.84 11.86 -17.94
CA ARG A 101 5.08 10.62 -18.06
C ARG A 101 5.84 9.40 -17.53
N LEU A 102 7.14 9.30 -17.79
CA LEU A 102 8.00 8.23 -17.27
C LEU A 102 8.01 8.24 -15.73
N VAL A 103 8.20 9.41 -15.12
CA VAL A 103 8.17 9.58 -13.66
C VAL A 103 6.81 9.17 -13.08
N ASN A 104 5.70 9.52 -13.77
CA ASN A 104 4.37 9.12 -13.34
C ASN A 104 4.20 7.59 -13.36
N TYR A 105 4.63 6.90 -14.42
CA TYR A 105 4.57 5.44 -14.46
C TYR A 105 5.42 4.77 -13.37
N GLN A 106 6.61 5.31 -13.07
CA GLN A 106 7.45 4.81 -11.98
C GLN A 106 6.75 4.96 -10.62
N ASN A 107 6.09 6.09 -10.37
CA ASN A 107 5.33 6.32 -9.14
C ASN A 107 4.11 5.40 -9.04
N GLU A 108 3.35 5.25 -10.13
CA GLU A 108 2.21 4.32 -10.19
C GLU A 108 2.65 2.87 -9.97
N LEU A 109 3.81 2.47 -10.50
CA LEU A 109 4.38 1.14 -10.30
C LEU A 109 4.72 0.88 -8.83
N ARG A 110 5.38 1.85 -8.17
CA ARG A 110 5.63 1.79 -6.72
C ARG A 110 4.33 1.68 -5.92
N GLN A 111 3.34 2.48 -6.26
CA GLN A 111 2.03 2.46 -5.60
C GLN A 111 1.34 1.09 -5.78
N ALA A 112 1.30 0.55 -7.00
CA ALA A 112 0.70 -0.74 -7.30
C ALA A 112 1.40 -1.89 -6.56
N ARG A 113 2.74 -1.87 -6.48
CA ARG A 113 3.54 -2.82 -5.68
C ARG A 113 3.20 -2.74 -4.19
N ASN A 114 3.08 -1.54 -3.64
CA ASN A 114 2.69 -1.33 -2.24
C ASN A 114 1.27 -1.82 -1.95
N GLN A 115 0.31 -1.49 -2.82
CA GLN A 115 -1.07 -2.00 -2.73
C GLN A 115 -1.09 -3.53 -2.73
N ARG A 116 -0.36 -4.15 -3.66
CA ARG A 116 -0.29 -5.62 -3.74
C ARG A 116 0.27 -6.24 -2.47
N CYS A 117 1.36 -5.68 -1.95
CA CYS A 117 1.98 -6.15 -0.71
C CYS A 117 1.02 -6.03 0.49
N ASN A 118 0.29 -4.91 0.58
CA ASN A 118 -0.72 -4.70 1.61
C ASN A 118 -1.87 -5.69 1.51
N GLU A 119 -2.39 -5.96 0.31
CA GLU A 119 -3.45 -6.95 0.11
C GLU A 119 -2.99 -8.37 0.50
N MET A 120 -1.76 -8.75 0.15
CA MET A 120 -1.18 -10.03 0.59
C MET A 120 -1.05 -10.10 2.12
N LYS A 121 -0.67 -9.00 2.77
CA LYS A 121 -0.60 -8.91 4.23
C LYS A 121 -1.97 -9.04 4.87
N LEU A 122 -2.99 -8.36 4.35
CA LEU A 122 -4.37 -8.47 4.82
C LEU A 122 -4.89 -9.91 4.70
N ASP A 123 -4.63 -10.58 3.57
CA ASP A 123 -4.99 -12.00 3.39
C ASP A 123 -4.29 -12.90 4.41
N ARG A 124 -3.00 -12.68 4.63
CA ARG A 124 -2.20 -13.43 5.62
C ARG A 124 -2.73 -13.22 7.04
N ASP A 125 -2.97 -11.97 7.43
CA ASP A 125 -3.40 -11.62 8.78
C ASP A 125 -4.83 -12.09 9.05
N LEU A 126 -5.72 -12.03 8.05
CA LEU A 126 -7.05 -12.64 8.15
C LEU A 126 -6.98 -14.15 8.45
N LEU A 127 -6.12 -14.88 7.73
CA LEU A 127 -5.94 -16.32 7.96
C LEU A 127 -5.30 -16.62 9.31
N LYS A 128 -4.33 -15.82 9.78
CA LYS A 128 -3.75 -15.97 11.12
C LYS A 128 -4.80 -15.78 12.19
N HIS A 129 -5.52 -14.66 12.15
CA HIS A 129 -6.57 -14.38 13.13
C HIS A 129 -7.66 -15.47 13.11
N LEU A 130 -8.02 -16.02 11.94
CA LEU A 130 -8.96 -17.14 11.86
C LEU A 130 -8.44 -18.38 12.60
N LEU A 131 -7.14 -18.68 12.46
CA LEU A 131 -6.49 -19.78 13.18
C LEU A 131 -6.41 -19.52 14.68
N ASP A 132 -6.16 -18.28 15.09
CA ASP A 132 -6.07 -17.90 16.50
C ASP A 132 -7.43 -18.00 17.19
N VAL A 133 -8.49 -17.48 16.56
CA VAL A 133 -9.87 -17.64 17.07
C VAL A 133 -10.27 -19.13 17.13
N TRP A 134 -9.83 -19.95 16.17
CA TRP A 134 -10.08 -21.39 16.25
C TRP A 134 -9.36 -22.05 17.44
N LYS A 135 -8.13 -21.64 17.73
CA LYS A 135 -7.41 -22.11 18.93
C LYS A 135 -8.15 -21.70 20.20
N GLU A 136 -8.60 -20.45 20.31
CA GLU A 136 -9.40 -19.98 21.45
C GLU A 136 -10.69 -20.81 21.63
N ILE A 137 -11.39 -21.13 20.53
CA ILE A 137 -12.57 -22.02 20.58
C ILE A 137 -12.20 -23.41 21.10
N LYS A 138 -11.07 -23.99 20.64
CA LYS A 138 -10.59 -25.28 21.15
C LYS A 138 -10.24 -25.20 22.64
N ASP A 139 -9.62 -24.13 23.08
CA ASP A 139 -9.24 -23.92 24.48
C ASP A 139 -10.47 -23.85 25.38
N ILE A 140 -11.50 -23.12 24.97
CA ILE A 140 -12.78 -23.06 25.69
C ILE A 140 -13.45 -24.43 25.74
N ARG A 141 -13.47 -25.19 24.64
CA ARG A 141 -14.06 -26.53 24.60
C ARG A 141 -13.32 -27.51 25.53
N ARG A 142 -11.99 -27.42 25.60
CA ARG A 142 -11.17 -28.21 26.54
C ARG A 142 -11.43 -27.81 27.99
N ALA A 143 -11.51 -26.52 28.28
CA ALA A 143 -11.78 -26.02 29.63
C ALA A 143 -13.18 -26.38 30.13
N ASN A 144 -14.20 -26.30 29.25
CA ASN A 144 -15.58 -26.55 29.62
C ASN A 144 -15.94 -28.05 29.66
N GLY A 145 -15.25 -28.90 28.89
CA GLY A 145 -15.58 -30.32 28.79
C GLY A 145 -16.80 -30.62 27.91
N TYR A 146 -17.35 -29.62 27.22
CA TYR A 146 -18.46 -29.76 26.28
C TYR A 146 -18.36 -28.72 25.14
N THR A 147 -19.12 -28.96 24.07
CA THR A 147 -19.18 -28.07 22.91
C THR A 147 -20.57 -27.44 22.80
N THR A 148 -20.62 -26.11 22.79
CA THR A 148 -21.88 -25.35 22.61
C THR A 148 -22.21 -25.13 21.15
N THR A 149 -21.19 -25.12 20.28
CA THR A 149 -21.35 -24.81 18.84
C THR A 149 -20.89 -25.96 17.96
N SER A 150 -21.53 -26.11 16.78
CA SER A 150 -21.18 -27.15 15.79
C SER A 150 -20.06 -26.75 14.82
N VAL A 151 -19.41 -25.60 15.02
CA VAL A 151 -18.39 -25.08 14.10
C VAL A 151 -17.13 -25.93 14.11
N LYS A 152 -16.62 -26.22 12.90
CA LYS A 152 -15.40 -26.97 12.65
C LYS A 152 -14.55 -26.27 11.60
N LEU A 153 -13.26 -26.11 11.86
CA LEU A 153 -12.29 -25.63 10.88
C LEU A 153 -11.66 -26.81 10.15
N ILE A 154 -11.71 -26.80 8.81
CA ILE A 154 -11.01 -27.79 7.99
C ILE A 154 -9.89 -27.07 7.24
N ILE A 155 -8.65 -27.45 7.53
CA ILE A 155 -7.46 -26.92 6.86
C ILE A 155 -7.10 -27.89 5.73
N LYS A 156 -7.20 -27.43 4.48
CA LYS A 156 -6.81 -28.23 3.31
C LYS A 156 -5.41 -27.82 2.85
N GLN A 157 -4.49 -28.77 2.82
CA GLN A 157 -3.18 -28.55 2.22
C GLN A 157 -3.30 -28.60 0.69
N ILE A 158 -2.88 -27.51 0.03
CA ILE A 158 -2.75 -27.48 -1.42
C ILE A 158 -1.33 -27.97 -1.74
N SER A 159 -1.19 -29.21 -2.22
CA SER A 159 0.09 -29.76 -2.68
C SER A 159 0.46 -29.19 -4.06
N GLY A 160 1.76 -29.06 -4.34
CA GLY A 160 2.28 -28.75 -5.69
C GLY A 160 2.40 -27.28 -6.12
N LYS A 161 1.75 -26.31 -5.44
CA LYS A 161 1.82 -24.88 -5.82
C LYS A 161 2.83 -24.04 -5.04
N LYS A 162 3.41 -24.57 -3.95
CA LYS A 162 4.23 -23.80 -3.02
C LYS A 162 5.55 -23.32 -3.63
N THR A 163 6.29 -24.20 -4.31
CA THR A 163 7.61 -23.89 -4.87
C THR A 163 7.52 -22.83 -5.97
N LYS A 164 6.65 -23.06 -6.97
CA LYS A 164 6.45 -22.09 -8.07
C LYS A 164 5.94 -20.73 -7.59
N HIS A 165 5.02 -20.70 -6.62
CA HIS A 165 4.51 -19.45 -6.08
C HIS A 165 5.60 -18.66 -5.34
N TYR A 166 6.44 -19.36 -4.57
CA TYR A 166 7.56 -18.74 -3.87
C TYR A 166 8.61 -18.22 -4.85
N GLU A 167 8.99 -19.01 -5.85
CA GLU A 167 9.91 -18.59 -6.92
C GLU A 167 9.41 -17.34 -7.64
N GLN A 168 8.12 -17.30 -8.01
CA GLN A 168 7.51 -16.13 -8.65
C GLN A 168 7.56 -14.89 -7.76
N ILE A 169 7.31 -15.05 -6.46
CA ILE A 169 7.41 -13.96 -5.50
C ILE A 169 8.86 -13.49 -5.36
N GLN A 170 9.83 -14.40 -5.27
CA GLN A 170 11.25 -14.06 -5.17
C GLN A 170 11.73 -13.31 -6.41
N GLN A 171 11.36 -13.77 -7.61
CA GLN A 171 11.64 -13.06 -8.86
C GLN A 171 11.08 -11.63 -8.83
N GLN A 172 9.83 -11.46 -8.38
CA GLN A 172 9.21 -10.14 -8.28
C GLN A 172 9.87 -9.23 -7.25
N ILE A 173 10.39 -9.79 -6.16
CA ILE A 173 11.13 -9.06 -5.12
C ILE A 173 12.48 -8.59 -5.68
N GLU A 174 13.24 -9.48 -6.31
CA GLU A 174 14.54 -9.13 -6.88
C GLU A 174 14.38 -8.09 -8.01
N GLU A 175 13.36 -8.22 -8.83
CA GLU A 175 13.02 -7.23 -9.86
C GLU A 175 12.62 -5.87 -9.26
N GLU A 176 11.91 -5.83 -8.12
CA GLU A 176 11.64 -4.58 -7.40
C GLU A 176 12.91 -3.98 -6.78
N ILE A 177 13.84 -4.80 -6.30
CA ILE A 177 15.14 -4.35 -5.79
C ILE A 177 15.97 -3.73 -6.91
N GLU A 178 16.05 -4.40 -8.06
CA GLU A 178 16.80 -3.91 -9.22
C GLU A 178 16.25 -2.58 -9.74
N ASP A 179 14.93 -2.47 -9.88
CA ASP A 179 14.26 -1.22 -10.25
C ASP A 179 14.58 -0.08 -9.27
N GLU A 180 14.54 -0.33 -7.96
CA GLU A 180 14.85 0.73 -6.98
C GLU A 180 16.32 1.11 -6.95
N ILE A 181 17.23 0.17 -7.21
CA ILE A 181 18.67 0.45 -7.36
C ILE A 181 18.91 1.31 -8.61
N THR A 182 18.34 0.94 -9.75
CA THR A 182 18.50 1.72 -11.00
C THR A 182 17.97 3.13 -10.84
N LEU A 183 16.80 3.31 -10.22
CA LEU A 183 16.24 4.64 -9.91
C LEU A 183 17.13 5.45 -8.97
N ALA A 184 17.69 4.83 -7.93
CA ALA A 184 18.60 5.50 -7.00
C ALA A 184 19.92 5.91 -7.70
N ASP A 185 20.45 5.06 -8.57
CA ASP A 185 21.65 5.35 -9.36
C ASP A 185 21.38 6.50 -10.35
N GLU A 186 20.23 6.51 -11.04
CA GLU A 186 19.81 7.60 -11.93
C GLU A 186 19.62 8.95 -11.19
N GLN A 187 19.06 8.92 -9.98
CA GLN A 187 18.92 10.11 -9.13
C GLN A 187 20.28 10.64 -8.71
N TYR A 188 21.17 9.76 -8.24
CA TYR A 188 22.53 10.13 -7.86
C TYR A 188 23.31 10.75 -9.02
N GLN A 189 23.21 10.19 -10.25
CA GLN A 189 23.86 10.81 -11.42
C GLN A 189 23.33 12.21 -11.71
N ARG A 190 22.02 12.43 -11.62
CA ARG A 190 21.42 13.76 -11.83
C ARG A 190 21.88 14.77 -10.80
N GLU A 191 21.88 14.39 -9.52
CA GLU A 191 22.36 15.25 -8.44
C GLU A 191 23.85 15.58 -8.61
N LYS A 192 24.65 14.58 -8.99
CA LYS A 192 26.08 14.76 -9.29
C LYS A 192 26.28 15.71 -10.47
N GLU A 193 25.53 15.57 -11.55
CA GLU A 193 25.58 16.50 -12.70
C GLU A 193 25.17 17.92 -12.30
N ALA A 194 24.08 18.07 -11.55
CA ALA A 194 23.63 19.37 -11.03
C ALA A 194 24.71 20.03 -10.16
N HIS A 195 25.30 19.27 -9.24
CA HIS A 195 26.40 19.72 -8.41
C HIS A 195 27.61 20.15 -9.26
N THR A 196 28.01 19.37 -10.27
CA THR A 196 29.13 19.76 -11.16
C THR A 196 28.84 21.04 -11.96
N LYS A 197 27.58 21.27 -12.37
CA LYS A 197 27.15 22.52 -13.02
C LYS A 197 27.24 23.69 -12.06
N ILE A 198 26.76 23.54 -10.81
CA ILE A 198 26.84 24.58 -9.78
C ILE A 198 28.30 24.95 -9.49
N VAL A 199 29.18 23.95 -9.30
CA VAL A 199 30.62 24.18 -9.10
C VAL A 199 31.26 24.89 -10.29
N ARG A 200 30.91 24.52 -11.52
CA ARG A 200 31.39 25.20 -12.73
C ARG A 200 30.93 26.66 -12.78
N ASN A 201 29.65 26.92 -12.50
CA ASN A 201 29.09 28.27 -12.49
C ASN A 201 29.74 29.15 -11.43
N ARG A 202 29.99 28.62 -10.23
CA ARG A 202 30.74 29.33 -9.19
C ARG A 202 32.15 29.68 -9.65
N LYS A 203 32.89 28.75 -10.26
CA LYS A 203 34.23 29.04 -10.80
C LYS A 203 34.18 30.16 -11.84
N LEU A 204 33.18 30.15 -12.73
CA LEU A 204 32.98 31.21 -13.73
C LEU A 204 32.62 32.55 -13.08
N GLN A 205 31.81 32.55 -12.03
CA GLN A 205 31.48 33.74 -11.27
C GLN A 205 32.72 34.32 -10.59
N GLU A 206 33.54 33.47 -9.95
CA GLU A 206 34.80 33.89 -9.32
C GLU A 206 35.78 34.50 -10.33
N THR A 207 35.90 33.94 -11.55
CA THR A 207 36.74 34.53 -12.60
C THR A 207 36.20 35.87 -13.09
N ARG A 208 34.88 35.97 -13.31
CA ARG A 208 34.22 37.23 -13.74
C ARG A 208 34.39 38.34 -12.71
N LYS A 209 34.20 38.04 -11.42
CA LYS A 209 34.43 38.99 -10.31
C LYS A 209 35.88 39.47 -10.25
N LYS A 210 36.85 38.56 -10.40
CA LYS A 210 38.29 38.90 -10.43
C LYS A 210 38.64 39.82 -11.61
N GLU A 211 38.09 39.55 -12.79
CA GLU A 211 38.31 40.38 -13.98
C GLU A 211 37.65 41.76 -13.86
N ALA A 212 36.40 41.84 -13.39
CA ALA A 212 35.70 43.11 -13.14
C ALA A 212 36.47 43.98 -12.13
N LYS A 213 36.98 43.37 -11.06
CA LYS A 213 37.83 44.06 -10.08
C LYS A 213 39.11 44.61 -10.71
N LYS A 214 39.81 43.81 -11.53
CA LYS A 214 41.00 44.26 -12.27
C LYS A 214 40.70 45.42 -13.23
N ARG A 215 39.56 45.38 -13.94
CA ARG A 215 39.13 46.47 -14.84
C ARG A 215 38.86 47.76 -14.07
N LEU A 216 38.16 47.66 -12.93
CA LEU A 216 37.89 48.79 -12.05
C LEU A 216 39.17 49.41 -11.49
N ASP A 217 40.11 48.58 -11.03
CA ASP A 217 41.40 49.03 -10.49
C ASP A 217 42.25 49.73 -11.57
N LYS A 218 42.26 49.20 -12.82
CA LYS A 218 42.96 49.82 -13.95
C LYS A 218 42.34 51.18 -14.34
N LYS A 219 41.01 51.29 -14.36
CA LYS A 219 40.30 52.56 -14.63
C LYS A 219 40.58 53.59 -13.53
N ARG A 220 40.56 53.18 -12.26
CA ARG A 220 40.94 54.04 -11.11
C ARG A 220 42.36 54.57 -11.22
N ALA A 221 43.32 53.71 -11.58
CA ALA A 221 44.70 54.12 -11.78
C ALA A 221 44.87 55.11 -12.95
N ALA A 222 44.12 54.94 -14.05
CA ALA A 222 44.16 55.86 -15.19
C ALA A 222 43.51 57.22 -14.90
N ALA A 223 42.43 57.23 -14.10
CA ALA A 223 41.77 58.47 -13.68
C ALA A 223 42.65 59.31 -12.74
N LEU A 224 43.53 58.68 -11.93
CA LEU A 224 44.52 59.41 -11.12
C LEU A 224 45.58 60.15 -11.96
N THR A 225 45.74 59.82 -13.24
CA THR A 225 46.76 60.39 -14.14
C THR A 225 46.19 61.44 -15.10
N SER A 226 44.87 61.66 -15.14
CA SER A 226 44.22 62.65 -16.01
C SER A 226 43.28 63.55 -15.21
N ASP A 227 43.41 64.88 -15.33
CA ASP A 227 42.57 65.90 -14.66
C ASP A 227 41.10 65.97 -15.18
N ASN A 228 40.51 64.83 -15.58
CA ASN A 228 39.09 64.73 -15.93
C ASN A 228 38.30 64.19 -14.72
N ILE A 229 37.44 65.04 -14.18
CA ILE A 229 36.73 64.85 -12.90
C ILE A 229 35.43 64.04 -13.05
N ASP A 230 34.99 63.70 -14.26
CA ASP A 230 33.78 62.88 -14.45
C ASP A 230 34.14 61.41 -14.66
N GLY A 231 34.38 60.72 -13.56
CA GLY A 231 34.62 59.27 -13.53
C GLY A 231 33.30 58.51 -13.63
N ASP A 232 32.81 58.29 -14.86
CA ASP A 232 31.73 57.33 -15.12
C ASP A 232 32.24 55.90 -14.80
N TYR A 233 32.13 55.51 -13.54
CA TYR A 233 32.43 54.16 -13.11
C TYR A 233 31.41 53.22 -13.74
N ASP A 234 31.91 52.24 -14.48
CA ASP A 234 31.11 51.25 -15.17
C ASP A 234 30.23 50.48 -14.17
N GLN A 235 28.98 50.93 -14.03
CA GLN A 235 28.01 50.40 -13.07
C GLN A 235 27.86 48.88 -13.19
N ASN A 236 28.12 48.33 -14.38
CA ASN A 236 28.15 46.88 -14.64
C ASN A 236 29.29 46.15 -13.93
N ASP A 237 30.50 46.71 -13.84
CA ASP A 237 31.60 46.04 -13.13
C ASP A 237 31.34 46.06 -11.61
N ILE A 238 30.69 47.11 -11.10
CA ILE A 238 30.29 47.21 -9.68
C ILE A 238 29.19 46.19 -9.35
N THR A 239 28.18 46.03 -10.21
CA THR A 239 27.12 45.03 -10.01
C THR A 239 27.65 43.60 -10.10
N ILE A 240 28.61 43.31 -10.98
CA ILE A 240 29.26 41.99 -11.06
C ILE A 240 30.05 41.67 -9.79
N ILE A 241 30.77 42.64 -9.22
CA ILE A 241 31.55 42.44 -7.99
C ILE A 241 30.63 42.19 -6.79
N ASN A 242 29.49 42.91 -6.73
CA ASN A 242 28.53 42.82 -5.63
C ASN A 242 27.51 41.69 -5.76
N GLU A 243 27.52 40.91 -6.85
CA GLU A 243 26.66 39.74 -7.04
C GLU A 243 26.84 38.74 -5.88
N GLU A 244 25.79 38.13 -5.36
CA GLU A 244 25.91 37.12 -4.28
C GLU A 244 26.67 35.88 -4.76
N ASP A 245 27.52 35.31 -3.90
CA ASP A 245 28.27 34.09 -4.24
C ASP A 245 27.34 32.89 -4.38
N ILE A 246 27.52 32.13 -5.46
CA ILE A 246 26.77 30.89 -5.69
C ILE A 246 27.10 29.88 -4.56
N TYR A 247 26.07 29.52 -3.79
CA TYR A 247 26.15 28.44 -2.80
C TYR A 247 26.42 27.09 -3.49
N VAL A 248 27.40 26.35 -2.97
CA VAL A 248 27.74 24.99 -3.43
C VAL A 248 27.31 24.02 -2.34
N PRO A 249 26.26 23.22 -2.57
CA PRO A 249 25.87 22.15 -1.66
C PRO A 249 26.98 21.12 -1.51
N GLU A 250 26.93 20.32 -0.44
CA GLU A 250 27.80 19.16 -0.31
C GLU A 250 27.62 18.19 -1.48
N LYS A 251 28.69 17.45 -1.78
CA LYS A 251 28.67 16.47 -2.86
C LYS A 251 27.64 15.38 -2.50
N PRO A 252 26.70 15.04 -3.41
CA PRO A 252 25.73 13.99 -3.14
C PRO A 252 26.43 12.66 -2.90
N GLU A 253 25.88 11.85 -2.00
CA GLU A 253 26.34 10.49 -1.71
C GLU A 253 25.39 9.47 -2.34
N PRO A 254 25.91 8.36 -2.90
CA PRO A 254 25.06 7.31 -3.47
C PRO A 254 24.33 6.57 -2.36
N ARG A 255 23.05 6.26 -2.59
CA ARG A 255 22.26 5.44 -1.67
C ARG A 255 22.84 4.02 -1.61
N LYS A 256 23.00 3.47 -0.40
CA LYS A 256 23.57 2.12 -0.25
C LYS A 256 22.59 1.07 -0.76
N ARG A 257 23.08 0.19 -1.64
CA ARG A 257 22.28 -0.89 -2.25
C ARG A 257 21.72 -1.84 -1.19
N ASP A 258 22.49 -2.12 -0.14
CA ASP A 258 22.06 -2.99 0.96
C ASP A 258 20.86 -2.41 1.70
N GLU A 259 20.82 -1.10 1.93
CA GLU A 259 19.70 -0.44 2.62
C GLU A 259 18.40 -0.53 1.80
N ILE A 260 18.50 -0.41 0.47
CA ILE A 260 17.37 -0.61 -0.45
C ILE A 260 16.87 -2.05 -0.35
N ARG A 261 17.81 -3.02 -0.43
CA ARG A 261 17.51 -4.45 -0.33
C ARG A 261 16.83 -4.79 1.00
N THR A 262 17.37 -4.33 2.12
CA THR A 262 16.79 -4.61 3.46
C THR A 262 15.40 -4.01 3.61
N THR A 263 15.17 -2.81 3.07
CA THR A 263 13.87 -2.14 3.13
C THR A 263 12.79 -2.95 2.41
N ILE A 264 13.09 -3.38 1.17
CA ILE A 264 12.16 -4.15 0.35
C ILE A 264 11.94 -5.55 0.95
N LEU A 265 13.00 -6.22 1.40
CA LEU A 265 12.87 -7.53 2.04
C LEU A 265 12.02 -7.46 3.31
N THR A 266 12.22 -6.46 4.17
CA THR A 266 11.43 -6.28 5.40
C THR A 266 9.95 -6.07 5.10
N LYS A 267 9.64 -5.25 4.07
CA LYS A 267 8.28 -5.06 3.58
C LYS A 267 7.63 -6.40 3.21
N TYR A 268 8.32 -7.22 2.41
CA TYR A 268 7.80 -8.50 1.92
C TYR A 268 7.74 -9.60 2.99
N GLN A 269 8.66 -9.62 3.97
CA GLN A 269 8.61 -10.54 5.12
C GLN A 269 7.32 -10.41 5.93
N SER A 270 6.77 -9.20 6.03
CA SER A 270 5.49 -8.96 6.72
C SER A 270 4.29 -9.48 5.94
N ALA A 271 4.37 -9.54 4.62
CA ALA A 271 3.26 -9.94 3.74
C ALA A 271 3.26 -11.43 3.40
N ILE A 272 4.44 -12.07 3.30
CA ILE A 272 4.57 -13.45 2.81
C ILE A 272 4.72 -14.45 3.96
N ARG A 273 4.21 -15.67 3.77
CA ARG A 273 4.48 -16.79 4.66
C ARG A 273 5.93 -17.28 4.48
N PRO A 274 6.76 -17.37 5.53
CA PRO A 274 8.10 -17.93 5.43
C PRO A 274 8.07 -19.36 4.88
N PRO A 275 9.04 -19.75 4.02
CA PRO A 275 9.07 -21.06 3.35
C PRO A 275 9.02 -22.23 4.35
N ASP A 276 9.71 -22.09 5.49
CA ASP A 276 9.85 -23.14 6.52
C ASP A 276 8.92 -22.96 7.72
N SER A 277 7.96 -22.04 7.66
CA SER A 277 6.96 -21.88 8.73
C SER A 277 5.88 -22.97 8.66
N GLN A 278 6.31 -24.22 8.75
CA GLN A 278 5.44 -25.28 9.22
C GLN A 278 5.33 -25.11 10.73
N GLN A 279 4.27 -24.45 11.20
CA GLN A 279 3.72 -24.89 12.47
C GLN A 279 3.34 -26.35 12.24
N THR A 280 4.04 -27.27 12.90
CA THR A 280 3.62 -28.65 13.09
C THR A 280 2.27 -28.60 13.80
N LEU A 281 1.19 -28.47 13.03
CA LEU A 281 -0.13 -28.79 13.52
C LEU A 281 -0.11 -30.29 13.71
N ASN A 282 0.07 -30.73 14.95
CA ASN A 282 0.06 -32.14 15.31
C ASN A 282 -1.19 -32.79 14.71
N GLU A 283 -1.05 -33.94 14.07
CA GLU A 283 -2.19 -34.67 13.49
C GLU A 283 -3.27 -34.99 14.54
N ASN A 284 -2.90 -34.98 15.83
CA ASN A 284 -3.81 -35.10 16.97
C ASN A 284 -4.74 -33.89 17.18
N ASP A 285 -4.47 -32.72 16.57
CA ASP A 285 -5.39 -31.57 16.59
C ASP A 285 -6.60 -31.74 15.65
N PHE A 286 -6.61 -32.78 14.81
CA PHE A 286 -7.68 -33.07 13.84
C PHE A 286 -8.71 -34.09 14.33
N GLN A 287 -8.46 -34.75 15.47
CA GLN A 287 -9.44 -35.64 16.09
C GLN A 287 -10.36 -34.81 17.00
N SER A 288 -11.67 -35.08 16.90
CA SER A 288 -12.61 -34.49 17.84
C SER A 288 -12.30 -34.99 19.24
N ASP A 289 -11.94 -34.08 20.15
CA ASP A 289 -11.70 -34.38 21.57
C ASP A 289 -12.91 -34.97 22.32
N PHE A 290 -14.07 -35.08 21.66
CA PHE A 290 -15.26 -35.69 22.20
C PHE A 290 -15.80 -36.77 21.26
N PRO A 291 -16.03 -38.01 21.75
CA PRO A 291 -16.82 -38.97 21.00
C PRO A 291 -18.20 -38.36 20.75
N ALA A 292 -18.76 -38.55 19.55
CA ALA A 292 -20.11 -38.13 19.22
C ALA A 292 -21.05 -38.55 20.36
N THR A 293 -21.56 -37.58 21.12
CA THR A 293 -22.59 -37.83 22.12
C THR A 293 -23.79 -38.35 21.36
N LYS A 294 -23.98 -39.67 21.37
CA LYS A 294 -25.25 -40.30 21.01
C LYS A 294 -26.30 -39.58 21.84
N SER A 295 -27.16 -38.81 21.19
CA SER A 295 -28.34 -38.24 21.80
C SER A 295 -29.19 -39.38 22.35
N LYS A 296 -29.00 -39.72 23.63
CA LYS A 296 -29.99 -40.49 24.40
C LYS A 296 -31.08 -39.52 24.85
N LEU A 297 -31.73 -38.86 23.90
CA LEU A 297 -33.08 -38.38 24.14
C LEU A 297 -33.95 -39.63 23.99
N LYS A 298 -34.36 -40.19 25.12
CA LYS A 298 -35.46 -41.16 25.13
C LYS A 298 -36.69 -40.43 24.55
N PRO A 299 -37.50 -41.09 23.71
CA PRO A 299 -38.82 -40.58 23.41
C PRO A 299 -39.55 -40.38 24.74
N ILE A 300 -40.07 -39.17 24.96
CA ILE A 300 -41.06 -38.97 26.02
C ILE A 300 -42.34 -39.57 25.46
N ASP A 301 -42.58 -40.84 25.81
CA ASP A 301 -43.87 -41.48 25.63
C ASP A 301 -44.91 -40.73 26.47
N ASN A 302 -46.04 -40.45 25.84
CA ASN A 302 -47.38 -40.22 26.39
C ASN A 302 -47.47 -39.56 27.77
N PHE A 303 -47.86 -38.28 27.76
CA PHE A 303 -48.78 -37.77 28.77
C PHE A 303 -50.13 -37.54 28.12
N ASP A 304 -51.02 -38.53 28.28
CA ASP A 304 -52.44 -38.27 28.46
C ASP A 304 -52.58 -37.44 29.75
N TYR A 305 -53.38 -36.38 29.72
CA TYR A 305 -54.41 -36.09 30.74
C TYR A 305 -55.24 -34.88 30.29
N CYS A 306 -56.56 -35.13 30.21
CA CYS A 306 -57.71 -34.22 30.34
C CYS A 306 -57.73 -32.88 29.60
#